data_AF-A0A629KHQ4-F1
#
_entry.id   AF-A0A629KHQ4-F1
#
_cell.length_a   1.000
_cell.length_b   1.000
_cell.length_c   1.000
_cell.angle_alpha   90.00
_cell.angle_beta   90.00
_cell.angle_gamma   90.00
#
_symmetry.space_group_name_H-M   'P 1'
#
loop_
_entity.id
_entity.type
_entity.pdbx_description
1 polymer ?
#
loop_
_entity_poly.entity_id
_entity_poly.type
_entity_poly.pdbx_seq_one_letter_code
_entity_poly.pdbx_strand_id
1 'polypeptide(L)' 'MLTNVKEIKAIDVFTTGISMVNDKDTAILISDLMLRFGKELDESVAVVQSRCDENEFKAYREAVGFIMGE' A
#
# COMPACT_ATOMS: atom_id res chain seq x y z
N MET A 1 25.64 4.76 -18.67
CA MET A 1 24.54 5.74 -18.59
C MET A 1 23.82 5.52 -17.29
N LEU A 2 23.70 6.58 -16.49
CA LEU A 2 23.15 6.59 -15.13
C LEU A 2 21.63 6.48 -15.19
N THR A 3 21.05 5.33 -14.85
CA THR A 3 19.61 5.25 -14.58
C THR A 3 19.39 5.71 -13.15
N ASN A 4 18.82 6.90 -13.02
CA ASN A 4 18.44 7.52 -11.76
C ASN A 4 17.44 6.60 -11.03
N VAL A 5 17.87 6.00 -9.91
CA VAL A 5 17.04 5.31 -8.91
C VAL A 5 16.25 6.36 -8.09
N LYS A 6 15.57 7.26 -8.77
CA LYS A 6 14.66 8.25 -8.16
C LYS A 6 13.35 8.16 -8.93
N GLU A 7 12.30 7.78 -8.20
CA GLU A 7 10.95 7.47 -8.69
C GLU A 7 10.77 6.08 -9.30
N ILE A 8 11.05 5.04 -8.51
CA ILE A 8 10.18 3.86 -8.59
C ILE A 8 8.92 4.25 -7.80
N LYS A 9 7.85 4.61 -8.51
CA LYS A 9 6.54 4.84 -7.87
C LYS A 9 6.14 3.55 -7.16
N ALA A 10 5.64 3.60 -5.93
CA ALA A 10 5.32 2.40 -5.15
C ALA A 10 4.38 1.43 -5.92
N ILE A 11 3.47 1.97 -6.72
CA ILE A 11 2.60 1.22 -7.64
C ILE A 11 3.41 0.36 -8.63
N ASP A 12 4.56 0.87 -9.10
CA ASP A 12 5.49 0.17 -9.97
C ASP A 12 6.21 -0.99 -9.23
N VAL A 13 6.52 -0.85 -7.93
CA VAL A 13 7.06 -1.96 -7.11
C VAL A 13 6.05 -3.10 -6.97
N PHE A 14 4.79 -2.80 -6.67
CA PHE A 14 3.75 -3.82 -6.52
C PHE A 14 3.43 -4.53 -7.84
N THR A 15 3.31 -3.77 -8.94
CA THR A 15 3.00 -4.34 -10.26
C THR A 15 4.20 -5.08 -10.85
N THR A 16 5.43 -4.61 -10.63
CA THR A 16 6.68 -5.27 -11.05
C THR A 16 6.92 -6.55 -10.25
N GLY A 17 6.70 -6.52 -8.93
CA GLY A 17 6.83 -7.70 -8.06
C GLY A 17 5.88 -8.83 -8.45
N ILE A 18 4.61 -8.50 -8.75
CA ILE A 18 3.62 -9.48 -9.24
C ILE A 18 3.98 -9.97 -10.65
N SER A 19 4.52 -9.10 -11.51
CA SER A 19 5.02 -9.49 -12.84
C SER A 19 6.26 -10.39 -12.80
N MET A 20 6.99 -10.43 -11.69
CA MET A 20 8.09 -11.37 -11.45
C MET A 20 7.61 -12.75 -10.96
N VAL A 21 6.34 -12.88 -10.56
CA VAL A 21 5.73 -14.16 -10.18
C VAL A 21 5.22 -14.85 -11.44
N ASN A 22 6.01 -15.79 -11.96
CA ASN A 22 5.67 -16.53 -13.19
C ASN A 22 4.45 -17.45 -13.03
N ASP A 23 4.14 -17.88 -11.80
CA ASP A 23 2.97 -18.70 -11.53
C ASP A 23 1.71 -17.82 -11.43
N LYS A 24 0.79 -18.04 -12.37
CA LYS A 24 -0.38 -17.17 -12.52
C LYS A 24 -1.35 -17.25 -11.34
N ASP A 25 -1.56 -18.44 -10.78
CA ASP A 25 -2.43 -18.64 -9.62
C ASP A 25 -1.84 -17.96 -8.37
N THR A 26 -0.52 -18.07 -8.19
CA THR A 26 0.21 -17.37 -7.12
C THR A 26 0.13 -15.86 -7.30
N ALA A 27 0.31 -15.35 -8.53
CA ALA A 27 0.19 -13.92 -8.82
C ALA A 27 -1.22 -13.37 -8.51
N ILE A 28 -2.26 -14.13 -8.83
CA ILE A 28 -3.66 -13.79 -8.50
C ILE A 28 -3.87 -13.79 -6.98
N LEU A 29 -3.37 -14.80 -6.28
CA LEU A 29 -3.47 -14.89 -4.82
C LEU A 29 -2.79 -13.70 -4.13
N ILE A 30 -1.58 -13.35 -4.57
CA ILE A 30 -0.84 -12.21 -4.01
C ILE A 30 -1.58 -10.88 -4.29
N SER A 31 -2.12 -10.72 -5.49
CA SER A 31 -2.92 -9.53 -5.83
C SER A 31 -4.15 -9.40 -4.94
N ASP A 32 -4.87 -10.50 -4.70
CA ASP A 32 -6.03 -10.54 -3.81
C ASP A 32 -5.66 -10.22 -2.35
N LEU A 33 -4.55 -10.75 -1.85
CA LEU A 33 -4.04 -10.44 -0.51
C LEU A 33 -3.69 -8.95 -0.37
N MET A 34 -3.05 -8.35 -1.38
CA MET A 34 -2.70 -6.93 -1.37
C MET A 34 -3.94 -6.03 -1.39
N LEU A 35 -4.96 -6.39 -2.18
CA LEU A 35 -6.22 -5.66 -2.21
C LEU A 35 -6.96 -5.74 -0.86
N ARG A 36 -6.98 -6.93 -0.24
CA ARG A 36 -7.55 -7.11 1.10
C ARG A 36 -6.82 -6.29 2.15
N PHE A 37 -5.49 -6.32 2.13
CA PHE A 37 -4.68 -5.53 3.05
C PHE A 37 -4.93 -4.02 2.90
N GLY A 38 -4.98 -3.51 1.67
CA GLY A 38 -5.31 -2.12 1.40
C GLY A 38 -6.69 -1.72 1.93
N LYS A 39 -7.69 -2.59 1.77
CA LYS A 39 -9.03 -2.38 2.32
C LYS A 39 -9.03 -2.34 3.85
N GLU A 40 -8.36 -3.28 4.51
CA GLU A 40 -8.31 -3.34 5.98
C GLU A 40 -7.61 -2.10 6.58
N LEU A 41 -6.59 -1.56 5.89
CA LEU A 41 -5.95 -0.31 6.28
C LEU A 41 -6.86 0.91 6.09
N ASP A 42 -7.65 0.96 5.02
CA ASP A 42 -8.64 2.04 4.84
C ASP A 42 -9.71 2.02 5.95
N GLU A 43 -10.21 0.81 6.29
CA GLU A 43 -11.13 0.61 7.40
C GLU A 43 -10.50 1.03 8.75
N SER A 44 -9.20 0.77 8.96
CA SER A 44 -8.51 1.19 10.18
C SER A 44 -8.38 2.71 10.29
N VAL A 45 -8.14 3.41 9.17
CA VAL A 45 -8.13 4.89 9.11
C VAL A 45 -9.49 5.45 9.49
N ALA A 46 -10.59 4.86 9.00
CA ALA A 46 -11.95 5.28 9.36
C ALA A 46 -12.25 5.10 10.85
N VAL A 47 -11.76 4.01 11.46
CA VAL A 47 -11.91 3.77 12.91
C VAL A 47 -11.21 4.85 13.72
N VAL A 48 -9.98 5.23 13.37
CA VAL A 48 -9.24 6.29 14.05
C VAL A 48 -9.93 7.63 13.86
N GLN A 49 -10.37 7.94 12.64
CA GLN A 49 -11.13 9.17 12.34
C GLN A 49 -12.38 9.32 13.22
N SER A 50 -13.06 8.21 13.52
CA SER A 50 -14.29 8.23 14.33
C SER A 50 -14.05 8.31 15.84
N ARG A 51 -12.86 7.97 16.33
CA ARG A 51 -12.61 7.73 17.78
C ARG A 51 -11.54 8.61 18.39
N CYS A 52 -10.65 9.17 17.58
CA CYS A 52 -9.49 9.93 18.01
C CYS A 52 -9.62 11.41 17.62
N ASP A 53 -8.78 12.26 18.22
CA ASP A 53 -8.75 13.67 17.84
C ASP A 53 -8.03 13.91 16.49
N GLU A 54 -8.13 15.13 15.98
CA GLU A 54 -7.60 15.48 14.66
C GLU A 54 -6.09 15.28 14.54
N ASN A 55 -5.31 15.50 15.60
CA ASN A 55 -3.86 15.32 15.56
C ASN A 55 -3.49 13.84 15.51
N GLU A 56 -4.17 13.02 16.31
CA GLU A 56 -4.00 11.56 16.30
C GLU A 56 -4.41 10.95 14.95
N PHE A 57 -5.56 11.39 14.42
CA PHE A 57 -6.03 10.97 13.10
C PHE A 57 -5.03 11.33 12.00
N LYS A 58 -4.53 12.57 12.00
CA LYS A 58 -3.56 13.04 11.00
C LYS A 58 -2.27 12.22 11.05
N ALA A 59 -1.70 12.03 12.24
CA ALA A 59 -0.48 11.24 12.42
C ALA A 59 -0.67 9.79 11.97
N TYR A 60 -1.81 9.18 12.29
CA TYR A 60 -2.12 7.81 11.88
C TYR A 60 -2.31 7.69 10.36
N ARG A 61 -3.03 8.63 9.75
CA ARG A 61 -3.25 8.67 8.30
C ARG A 61 -1.93 8.83 7.54
N GLU A 62 -1.01 9.68 8.02
CA GLU A 62 0.32 9.83 7.43
C GLU A 62 1.12 8.51 7.50
N ALA A 63 1.04 7.79 8.63
CA ALA A 63 1.69 6.49 8.77
C ALA A 63 1.11 5.43 7.83
N VAL A 64 -0.22 5.39 7.65
CA VAL A 64 -0.87 4.48 6.69
C VAL A 64 -0.51 4.84 5.25
N GLY A 65 -0.49 6.14 4.90
CA GLY A 65 -0.05 6.60 3.57
C GLY A 65 1.37 6.15 3.25
N PHE A 66 2.30 6.24 4.21
CA PHE A 66 3.66 5.73 4.05
C PHE A 66 3.70 4.21 3.79
N ILE A 67 2.85 3.42 4.45
CA ILE A 67 2.75 1.96 4.24
C ILE A 67 2.18 1.64 2.85
N MET A 68 1.19 2.41 2.39
CA MET A 68 0.60 2.26 1.06
C MET A 68 1.49 2.81 -0.07
N GLY A 69 2.49 3.62 0.27
CA GLY A 69 3.39 4.25 -0.69
C GLY A 69 2.81 5.51 -1.35
N GLU A 70 1.92 6.21 -0.66
CA GLU A 70 1.40 7.56 -0.99
C GLU A 70 2.37 8.69 -0.64
#